data_AF-A0A4R2R4W6-F1
#
_entry.id   AF-A0A4R2R4W6-F1
#
_cell.length_a   1.000
_cell.length_b   1.000
_cell.length_c   1.000
_cell.angle_alpha   90.00
_cell.angle_beta   90.00
_cell.angle_gamma   90.00
#
_symmetry.space_group_name_H-M   'P 1'
#
loop_
_entity.id
_entity.type
_entity.pdbx_description
1 polymer ?
#
loop_
_entity_poly.entity_id
_entity_poly.type
_entity_poly.pdbx_seq_one_letter_code
_entity_poly.pdbx_strand_id
1 'polypeptide(L)'
;MLDADVTLAAGMELTLVPTDRGGRHDPVVTVPGKAWSYRPNWRLPGMTGTEQAGAPVLAFSRPVVHPGERALAVIIPIFPALIPRWRRDVVGGVVLPMYEGPRVCGHGRVLWVAETRLPLPDDDEACFVHWLESGATTVATDG
;
A
#
# COMPACT_ATOMS: atom_id res chain seq x y z
N MET A 1 10.46 8.34 -25.71
CA MET A 1 9.52 7.42 -25.05
C MET A 1 10.25 6.94 -23.81
N LEU A 2 9.87 7.44 -22.63
CA LEU A 2 10.46 6.94 -21.38
C LEU A 2 9.98 5.49 -21.26
N ASP A 3 10.93 4.55 -21.15
CA ASP A 3 10.58 3.15 -20.90
C ASP A 3 9.71 3.09 -19.64
N ALA A 4 8.65 2.28 -19.69
CA ALA A 4 7.79 2.12 -18.54
C ALA A 4 8.60 1.48 -17.40
N ASP A 5 8.69 2.16 -16.27
CA ASP A 5 9.43 1.66 -15.12
C ASP A 5 8.62 0.52 -14.49
N VAL A 6 9.08 -0.71 -14.70
CA VAL A 6 8.46 -1.89 -14.09
C VAL A 6 8.57 -1.76 -12.56
N THR A 7 7.44 -1.91 -11.88
CA THR A 7 7.33 -1.83 -10.42
C THR A 7 6.59 -3.08 -9.89
N LEU A 8 5.90 -2.97 -8.76
CA LEU A 8 4.93 -3.91 -8.25
C LEU A 8 3.71 -3.17 -7.69
N ALA A 9 2.57 -3.85 -7.64
CA ALA A 9 1.45 -3.51 -6.80
C ALA A 9 1.35 -4.52 -5.66
N ALA A 10 0.99 -4.06 -4.46
CA ALA A 10 0.72 -4.92 -3.33
C ALA A 10 -0.65 -4.57 -2.72
N GLY A 11 -1.56 -5.54 -2.77
CA GLY A 11 -2.82 -5.47 -2.02
C GLY A 11 -2.63 -5.95 -0.60
N MET A 12 -3.21 -5.24 0.35
CA MET A 12 -3.02 -5.49 1.77
C MET A 12 -4.28 -5.28 2.58
N GLU A 13 -4.34 -5.96 3.72
CA GLU A 13 -5.20 -5.59 4.83
C GLU A 13 -4.43 -4.59 5.71
N LEU A 14 -4.88 -3.33 5.73
CA LEU A 14 -4.29 -2.26 6.51
C LEU A 14 -5.11 -2.03 7.77
N THR A 15 -4.45 -2.06 8.93
CA THR A 15 -5.04 -1.66 10.22
C THR A 15 -4.35 -0.39 10.72
N LEU A 16 -5.11 0.67 10.98
CA LEU A 16 -4.58 1.91 11.56
C LEU A 16 -4.37 1.74 13.06
N VAL A 17 -3.30 2.32 13.58
CA VAL A 17 -3.05 2.36 15.03
C VAL A 17 -4.10 3.27 15.69
N PRO A 18 -4.77 2.83 16.78
CA PRO A 18 -5.67 3.68 17.57
C PRO A 18 -5.01 4.97 18.09
N THR A 19 -5.78 6.04 18.22
CA THR A 19 -5.26 7.34 18.70
C THR A 19 -4.66 7.25 20.10
N ASP A 20 -5.29 6.50 21.01
CA ASP A 20 -4.83 6.28 22.39
C ASP A 20 -3.52 5.48 22.48
N ARG A 21 -3.12 4.82 21.39
CA ARG A 21 -1.83 4.11 21.24
C ARG A 21 -0.82 4.89 20.40
N GLY A 22 -1.02 6.19 20.25
CA GLY A 22 -0.12 7.06 19.50
C GLY A 22 -0.29 6.96 17.98
N GLY A 23 -1.45 6.54 17.50
CA GLY A 23 -1.80 6.57 16.08
C GLY A 23 -2.08 7.96 15.53
N ARG A 24 -2.82 8.01 14.42
CA ARG A 24 -3.33 9.28 13.86
C ARG A 24 -4.41 9.86 14.78
N HIS A 25 -4.54 11.18 14.76
CA HIS A 25 -5.70 11.86 15.33
C HIS A 25 -6.85 11.85 14.31
N ASP A 26 -6.55 12.18 13.06
CA ASP A 26 -7.53 12.31 12.00
C ASP A 26 -7.64 11.04 11.15
N PRO A 27 -8.83 10.74 10.59
CA PRO A 27 -8.99 9.65 9.65
C PRO A 27 -8.12 9.83 8.41
N VAL A 28 -7.89 8.74 7.69
CA VAL A 28 -7.41 8.79 6.31
C VAL A 28 -8.64 8.91 5.41
N VAL A 29 -8.69 9.98 4.63
CA VAL A 29 -9.81 10.26 3.71
C VAL A 29 -9.33 10.10 2.28
N THR A 30 -9.95 9.17 1.56
CA THR A 30 -9.80 9.03 0.12
C THR A 30 -10.67 10.10 -0.55
N VAL A 31 -10.10 10.88 -1.45
CA VAL A 31 -10.84 11.88 -2.21
C VAL A 31 -11.33 11.23 -3.49
N PRO A 32 -12.65 11.21 -3.76
CA PRO A 32 -13.19 10.66 -5.01
C PRO A 32 -12.50 11.27 -6.23
N GLY A 33 -12.12 10.43 -7.19
CA GLY A 33 -11.40 10.86 -8.40
C GLY A 33 -9.95 11.29 -8.19
N LYS A 34 -9.38 11.12 -6.98
CA LYS A 34 -7.99 11.42 -6.67
C LYS A 34 -7.29 10.20 -6.08
N ALA A 35 -6.92 9.27 -6.96
CA ALA A 35 -5.97 8.22 -6.63
C ALA A 35 -4.65 8.81 -6.10
N TRP A 36 -3.89 8.03 -5.36
CA TRP A 36 -2.54 8.43 -4.89
C TRP A 36 -2.53 9.59 -3.88
N SER A 37 -3.67 9.88 -3.24
CA SER A 37 -3.82 11.02 -2.32
C SER A 37 -3.06 10.83 -1.01
N TYR A 38 -2.94 9.58 -0.55
CA TYR A 38 -2.26 9.23 0.69
C TYR A 38 -0.91 8.58 0.42
N ARG A 39 0.16 9.15 0.99
CA ARG A 39 1.55 8.83 0.67
C ARG A 39 2.36 8.50 1.92
N PRO A 40 2.05 7.39 2.60
CA PRO A 40 2.83 6.96 3.75
C PRO A 40 4.19 6.39 3.30
N ASN A 41 5.08 6.25 4.27
CA ASN A 41 6.25 5.42 4.13
C ASN A 41 6.05 4.07 4.81
N TRP A 42 6.88 3.09 4.48
CA TRP A 42 6.77 1.72 4.96
C TRP A 42 8.13 1.22 5.42
N ARG A 43 8.17 0.41 6.47
CA ARG A 43 9.39 -0.33 6.83
C ARG A 43 9.36 -1.68 6.14
N LEU A 44 10.34 -1.93 5.28
CA LEU A 44 10.55 -3.22 4.63
C LEU A 44 11.31 -4.18 5.57
N PRO A 45 11.18 -5.50 5.37
CA PRO A 45 12.01 -6.47 6.08
C PRO A 45 13.52 -6.13 6.03
N GLY A 46 14.19 -6.32 7.16
CA GLY A 46 15.61 -6.01 7.33
C GLY A 46 15.96 -4.52 7.41
N MET A 47 15.00 -3.59 7.27
CA MET A 47 15.24 -2.17 7.58
C MET A 47 15.33 -1.97 9.10
N THR A 48 16.24 -1.10 9.52
CA THR A 48 16.53 -0.81 10.92
C THR A 48 16.47 0.69 11.21
N GLY A 49 16.40 1.06 12.50
CA GLY A 49 16.41 2.47 12.91
C GLY A 49 15.29 3.29 12.29
N THR A 50 15.66 4.33 11.52
CA THR A 50 14.75 5.27 10.86
C THR A 50 14.57 5.00 9.37
N GLU A 51 15.06 3.87 8.85
CA GLU A 51 14.89 3.50 7.45
C GLU A 51 13.42 3.28 7.10
N GLN A 52 12.99 3.89 5.99
CA GLN A 52 11.63 3.77 5.46
C GLN A 52 11.68 3.85 3.92
N ALA A 53 10.71 3.21 3.26
CA ALA A 53 10.52 3.22 1.82
C ALA A 53 9.16 3.82 1.46
N GLY A 54 9.13 4.75 0.51
CA GLY A 54 7.88 5.31 0.03
C GLY A 54 7.13 4.34 -0.89
N ALA A 55 5.84 4.16 -0.61
CA ALA A 55 4.89 3.53 -1.53
C ALA A 55 3.52 4.16 -1.29
N PRO A 56 3.12 5.12 -2.15
CA PRO A 56 1.79 5.68 -2.12
C PRO A 56 0.69 4.63 -2.13
N VAL A 57 -0.43 4.95 -1.48
CA VAL A 57 -1.66 4.16 -1.59
C VAL A 57 -2.40 4.62 -2.83
N LEU A 58 -2.66 3.68 -3.75
CA LEU A 58 -3.50 3.89 -4.92
C LEU A 58 -4.93 4.25 -4.47
N ALA A 59 -5.54 3.35 -3.69
CA ALA A 59 -6.88 3.47 -3.17
C ALA A 59 -7.11 2.55 -1.94
N PHE A 60 -8.24 2.77 -1.28
CA PHE A 60 -8.74 1.98 -0.15
C PHE A 60 -10.11 1.38 -0.49
N SER A 61 -10.50 0.28 0.17
CA SER A 61 -11.85 -0.31 0.00
C SER A 61 -12.98 0.51 0.61
N ARG A 62 -12.67 1.62 1.28
CA ARG A 62 -13.63 2.54 1.87
C ARG A 62 -13.13 3.98 1.79
N PRO A 63 -14.03 4.98 1.72
CA PRO A 63 -13.64 6.37 1.53
C PRO A 63 -13.00 7.00 2.78
N VAL A 64 -13.30 6.49 3.98
CA VAL A 64 -12.78 6.99 5.24
C VAL A 64 -12.32 5.80 6.09
N VAL A 65 -11.10 5.88 6.62
CA VAL A 65 -10.53 4.90 7.56
C VAL A 65 -10.13 5.63 8.83
N HIS A 66 -10.81 5.35 9.94
CA HIS A 66 -10.52 5.96 11.23
C HIS A 66 -9.36 5.25 11.96
N PRO A 67 -8.65 5.92 12.87
CA PRO A 67 -7.69 5.27 13.75
C PRO A 67 -8.30 4.06 14.46
N GLY A 68 -7.58 2.92 14.47
CA GLY A 68 -8.08 1.66 15.01
C GLY A 68 -8.91 0.80 14.05
N GLU A 69 -9.34 1.36 12.92
CA GLU A 69 -10.07 0.62 11.90
C GLU A 69 -9.15 -0.14 10.94
N ARG A 70 -9.79 -1.01 10.18
CA ARG A 70 -9.20 -1.83 9.13
C ARG A 70 -9.83 -1.52 7.77
N ALA A 71 -9.02 -1.51 6.72
CA ALA A 71 -9.47 -1.44 5.34
C ALA A 71 -8.55 -2.26 4.43
N LEU A 72 -9.02 -2.61 3.23
CA LEU A 72 -8.10 -3.06 2.19
C LEU A 72 -7.47 -1.82 1.54
N ALA A 73 -6.22 -1.97 1.12
CA ALA A 73 -5.48 -0.93 0.41
C ALA A 73 -4.61 -1.56 -0.68
N VAL A 74 -4.34 -0.82 -1.75
CA VAL A 74 -3.32 -1.17 -2.75
C VAL A 74 -2.23 -0.11 -2.69
N ILE A 75 -0.98 -0.55 -2.55
CA ILE A 75 0.19 0.34 -2.64
C ILE A 75 1.00 0.04 -3.88
N ILE A 76 1.65 1.06 -4.42
CA ILE A 76 2.55 0.94 -5.57
C ILE A 76 3.81 1.76 -5.27
N PRO A 77 4.96 1.11 -5.05
CA PRO A 77 6.24 1.80 -4.90
C PRO A 77 6.61 2.56 -6.17
N ILE A 78 7.08 3.81 -6.01
CA ILE A 78 7.36 4.71 -7.13
C ILE A 78 8.84 5.09 -7.27
N PHE A 79 9.71 4.62 -6.37
CA PHE A 79 11.12 4.97 -6.37
C PHE A 79 11.97 3.85 -7.00
N PRO A 80 12.48 4.02 -8.24
CA PRO A 80 13.18 2.95 -8.98
C PRO A 80 14.31 2.28 -8.17
N ALA A 81 15.09 3.07 -7.43
CA ALA A 81 16.20 2.58 -6.61
C ALA A 81 15.80 1.58 -5.50
N LEU A 82 14.53 1.60 -5.07
CA LEU A 82 14.03 0.70 -4.03
C LEU A 82 13.21 -0.48 -4.60
N ILE A 83 12.84 -0.47 -5.89
CA ILE A 83 12.01 -1.53 -6.49
C ILE A 83 12.62 -2.93 -6.34
N PRO A 84 13.94 -3.16 -6.56
CA PRO A 84 14.53 -4.48 -6.34
C PRO A 84 14.37 -4.97 -4.90
N ARG A 85 14.41 -4.04 -3.92
CA ARG A 85 14.21 -4.36 -2.50
C ARG A 85 12.75 -4.70 -2.22
N TRP A 86 11.81 -3.91 -2.73
CA TRP A 86 10.39 -4.20 -2.60
C TRP A 86 10.03 -5.58 -3.16
N ARG A 87 10.50 -5.92 -4.37
CA ARG A 87 10.22 -7.23 -5.00
C ARG A 87 10.74 -8.41 -4.19
N ARG A 88 11.93 -8.26 -3.60
CA ARG A 88 12.56 -9.34 -2.83
C ARG A 88 11.90 -9.50 -1.46
N ASP A 89 11.58 -8.40 -0.79
CA ASP A 89 11.24 -8.41 0.63
C ASP A 89 9.72 -8.35 0.88
N VAL A 90 8.91 -7.95 -0.10
CA VAL A 90 7.45 -7.82 0.02
C VAL A 90 6.77 -8.96 -0.71
N VAL A 91 6.29 -9.93 0.07
CA VAL A 91 5.56 -11.12 -0.39
C VAL A 91 4.31 -11.32 0.47
N GLY A 92 3.41 -12.19 0.02
CA GLY A 92 2.18 -12.53 0.76
C GLY A 92 2.46 -12.93 2.21
N GLY A 93 1.67 -12.39 3.14
CA GLY A 93 1.75 -12.64 4.58
C GLY A 93 2.68 -11.71 5.35
N VAL A 94 3.58 -10.98 4.68
CA VAL A 94 4.46 -9.99 5.35
C VAL A 94 3.62 -8.85 5.95
N VAL A 95 4.01 -8.39 7.14
CA VAL A 95 3.41 -7.21 7.77
C VAL A 95 4.39 -6.05 7.67
N LEU A 96 3.95 -4.96 7.04
CA LEU A 96 4.70 -3.73 6.86
C LEU A 96 4.20 -2.66 7.84
N PRO A 97 5.04 -2.18 8.78
CA PRO A 97 4.69 -1.00 9.56
C PRO A 97 4.63 0.24 8.66
N MET A 98 3.54 0.98 8.77
CA MET A 98 3.25 2.21 8.03
C MET A 98 3.62 3.44 8.86
N TYR A 99 4.30 4.40 8.25
CA TYR A 99 4.87 5.57 8.90
C TYR A 99 4.34 6.89 8.35
N GLU A 100 4.18 7.84 9.26
CA GLU A 100 4.05 9.28 8.99
C GLU A 100 5.12 10.01 9.80
N GLY A 101 6.14 10.50 9.10
CA GLY A 101 7.36 10.97 9.75
C GLY A 101 7.98 9.84 10.61
N PRO A 102 8.32 10.08 11.88
CA PRO A 102 8.92 9.06 12.75
C PRO A 102 7.89 8.07 13.36
N ARG A 103 6.59 8.32 13.19
CA ARG A 103 5.53 7.63 13.93
C ARG A 103 4.94 6.49 13.13
N VAL A 104 4.80 5.32 13.76
CA VAL A 104 4.00 4.21 13.21
C VAL A 104 2.52 4.55 13.34
N CYS A 105 1.82 4.62 12.22
CA CYS A 105 0.40 4.97 12.17
C CYS A 105 -0.50 3.83 11.68
N GLY A 106 0.07 2.73 11.22
CA GLY A 106 -0.67 1.53 10.81
C GLY A 106 0.24 0.35 10.54
N HIS A 107 -0.38 -0.78 10.22
CA HIS A 107 0.30 -2.01 9.81
C HIS A 107 -0.46 -2.61 8.63
N GLY A 108 0.23 -2.84 7.51
CA GLY A 108 -0.31 -3.48 6.33
C GLY A 108 0.14 -4.93 6.23
N ARG A 109 -0.78 -5.88 6.33
CA ARG A 109 -0.51 -7.28 6.01
C ARG A 109 -0.71 -7.50 4.51
N VAL A 110 0.35 -7.85 3.81
CA VAL A 110 0.33 -8.12 2.37
C VAL A 110 -0.50 -9.37 2.10
N LEU A 111 -1.47 -9.26 1.19
CA LEU A 111 -2.34 -10.36 0.77
C LEU A 111 -1.89 -10.92 -0.57
N TRP A 112 -1.50 -10.06 -1.50
CA TRP A 112 -0.99 -10.44 -2.81
C TRP A 112 0.02 -9.40 -3.30
N VAL A 113 0.83 -9.81 -4.28
CA VAL A 113 1.73 -8.95 -5.04
C VAL A 113 1.57 -9.25 -6.52
N ALA A 114 1.62 -8.21 -7.35
CA ALA A 114 1.55 -8.32 -8.80
C ALA A 114 2.60 -7.41 -9.43
N GLU A 115 3.21 -7.85 -10.54
CA GLU A 115 4.03 -6.95 -11.34
C GLU A 115 3.14 -5.96 -12.10
N THR A 116 3.59 -4.72 -12.23
CA THR A 116 2.94 -3.68 -13.02
C THR A 116 4.01 -2.67 -13.47
N ARG A 117 3.62 -1.54 -14.05
CA ARG A 117 4.53 -0.49 -14.52
C ARG A 117 4.00 0.90 -14.21
N LEU A 118 4.87 1.90 -14.30
CA LEU A 118 4.49 3.31 -14.26
C LEU A 118 4.72 3.97 -15.63
N PRO A 119 3.78 4.80 -16.13
CA PRO A 119 2.43 5.05 -15.61
C PRO A 119 1.58 3.77 -15.49
N LEU A 120 0.70 3.73 -14.48
CA LEU A 120 -0.15 2.57 -14.20
C LEU A 120 -1.08 2.32 -15.40
N PRO A 121 -1.09 1.11 -15.99
CA PRO A 121 -2.04 0.77 -17.04
C PRO A 121 -3.49 0.80 -16.54
N ASP A 122 -4.41 1.28 -17.38
CA ASP A 122 -5.84 1.37 -17.03
C ASP A 122 -6.43 0.01 -16.61
N ASP A 123 -6.03 -1.08 -17.29
CA ASP A 123 -6.49 -2.44 -16.96
C ASP A 123 -6.00 -2.89 -15.57
N ASP A 124 -4.75 -2.58 -15.22
CA ASP A 124 -4.19 -2.88 -13.90
C ASP A 124 -4.90 -2.06 -12.82
N GLU A 125 -5.11 -0.77 -13.07
CA GLU A 125 -5.85 0.11 -12.15
C GLU A 125 -7.28 -0.42 -11.93
N ALA A 126 -8.00 -0.74 -13.00
CA ALA A 126 -9.36 -1.28 -12.91
C ALA A 126 -9.40 -2.60 -12.15
N CYS A 127 -8.44 -3.50 -12.38
CA CYS A 127 -8.33 -4.77 -11.65
C CYS A 127 -8.10 -4.53 -10.14
N PHE A 128 -7.19 -3.63 -9.78
CA PHE A 128 -6.87 -3.31 -8.39
C PHE A 128 -8.03 -2.63 -7.67
N VAL A 129 -8.75 -1.72 -8.34
CA VAL A 129 -9.97 -1.09 -7.78
C VAL A 129 -11.07 -2.12 -7.60
N HIS A 130 -11.30 -2.99 -8.60
CA HIS A 130 -12.29 -4.05 -8.48
C HIS A 130 -11.99 -4.99 -7.30
N TRP A 131 -10.73 -5.33 -7.08
CA TRP A 131 -10.31 -6.12 -5.93
C TRP A 131 -10.69 -5.45 -4.60
N LEU A 132 -10.44 -4.14 -4.46
CA LEU A 132 -10.81 -3.36 -3.28
C LEU A 132 -12.32 -3.37 -3.01
N GLU A 133 -13.14 -3.29 -4.06
CA GLU A 133 -14.61 -3.29 -3.97
C GLU A 133 -15.18 -4.68 -3.64
N SER A 134 -14.56 -5.74 -4.16
CA SER A 134 -15.01 -7.13 -3.94
C SER A 134 -14.81 -7.61 -2.51
N GLY A 135 -13.88 -7.01 -1.76
CA GLY A 135 -13.48 -7.48 -0.43
C GLY A 135 -12.75 -8.83 -0.45
N ALA A 136 -12.30 -9.31 -1.62
CA ALA A 136 -11.64 -10.59 -1.74
C ALA A 136 -10.34 -10.62 -0.95
N THR A 137 -10.15 -11.64 -0.12
CA THR A 137 -8.89 -11.82 0.64
C THR A 137 -7.78 -12.48 -0.17
N THR A 138 -8.02 -12.80 -1.44
CA THR A 138 -7.07 -13.47 -2.33
C THR A 138 -7.40 -13.09 -3.77
N VAL A 139 -6.40 -12.70 -4.57
CA VAL A 139 -6.53 -12.68 -6.03
C VAL A 139 -6.13 -14.07 -6.49
N ALA A 140 -6.96 -14.72 -7.31
CA ALA A 140 -6.56 -15.94 -7.98
C ALA A 140 -5.34 -15.62 -8.85
N THR A 141 -4.17 -16.11 -8.44
CA THR A 141 -3.00 -16.15 -9.32
C THR A 141 -3.30 -17.20 -10.39
N ASP A 142 -3.73 -16.75 -11.57
CA ASP A 142 -3.59 -17.57 -12.77
C ASP A 142 -2.08 -17.66 -13.08
N GLY A 143 -1.60 -18.89 -13.18
CA GLY A 143 -0.19 -19.23 -13.39
C GLY A 143 0.25 -19.21 -14.85
#